data_AF-A0A9P7RZU8-F1
#
_entry.id   AF-A0A9P7RZU8-F1
#
_cell.length_a   1.000
_cell.length_b   1.000
_cell.length_c   1.000
_cell.angle_alpha   90.00
_cell.angle_beta   90.00
_cell.angle_gamma   90.00
#
_symmetry.space_group_name_H-M   'P 1'
#
loop_
_entity.id
_entity.type
_entity.pdbx_description
1 polymer ?
#
loop_
_entity_poly.entity_id
_entity_poly.type
_entity_poly.pdbx_seq_one_letter_code
_entity_poly.pdbx_strand_id
1 'polypeptide(L)'
;MNYDLNTYIAITLAPGSSFSRSPVSLTSVHPALAHMGQVGELIDVQLVSVPKSQWNTVGDDILASLRSRSSEGVVSVEIQQPRQRVKRGGDEL
;
A
#
# COMPACT_ATOMS: atom_id res chain seq x y z
N MET A 1 9.66 8.30 -6.58
CA MET A 1 8.97 6.99 -6.44
C MET A 1 9.02 6.29 -7.79
N ASN A 2 9.54 5.06 -7.84
CA ASN A 2 9.79 4.33 -9.09
C ASN A 2 8.67 3.32 -9.33
N TYR A 3 7.52 3.79 -9.83
CA TYR A 3 6.33 2.96 -10.11
C TYR A 3 6.54 1.97 -11.27
N ASP A 4 7.62 2.12 -12.01
CA ASP A 4 8.00 1.22 -13.10
C ASP A 4 8.52 -0.12 -12.58
N LEU A 5 9.29 -0.07 -11.48
CA LEU A 5 9.92 -1.24 -10.88
C LEU A 5 9.20 -1.77 -9.64
N ASN A 6 8.49 -0.90 -8.93
CA ASN A 6 7.82 -1.25 -7.68
C ASN A 6 6.33 -0.88 -7.73
N THR A 7 5.51 -1.79 -7.23
CA THR A 7 4.11 -1.53 -6.90
C THR A 7 4.06 -0.95 -5.50
N TYR A 8 3.42 0.20 -5.35
CA TYR A 8 3.19 0.79 -4.05
C TYR A 8 1.77 0.46 -3.58
N ILE A 9 1.60 0.24 -2.29
CA ILE A 9 0.33 -0.14 -1.69
C ILE A 9 0.17 0.70 -0.43
N ALA A 10 -0.93 1.44 -0.37
CA ALA A 10 -1.35 2.18 0.80
C ALA A 10 -2.30 1.29 1.62
N ILE A 11 -1.96 1.10 2.89
CA ILE A 11 -2.73 0.30 3.83
C ILE A 11 -3.30 1.26 4.87
N THR A 12 -4.62 1.41 4.92
CA THR A 12 -5.32 2.16 5.95
C THR A 12 -5.53 1.25 7.15
N LEU A 13 -5.09 1.70 8.31
CA LEU A 13 -5.21 0.96 9.56
C LEU A 13 -6.40 1.49 10.36
N ALA A 14 -6.70 0.87 11.48
CA ALA A 14 -7.67 1.40 12.43
C ALA A 14 -6.91 2.17 13.52
N PRO A 15 -7.41 3.32 13.98
CA PRO A 15 -6.77 4.05 15.07
C PRO A 15 -6.71 3.17 16.32
N GLY A 16 -5.51 2.96 16.86
CA GLY A 16 -5.29 2.14 18.06
C GLY A 16 -5.07 0.64 17.80
N SER A 17 -4.98 0.23 16.53
CA SER A 17 -4.64 -1.15 16.16
C SER A 17 -3.16 -1.49 16.37
N SER A 18 -2.84 -2.77 16.50
CA SER A 18 -1.46 -3.26 16.69
C SER A 18 -0.52 -2.78 15.59
N PHE A 19 -0.99 -2.72 14.34
CA PHE A 19 -0.23 -2.20 13.21
C PHE A 19 -0.05 -0.69 13.23
N SER A 20 -0.99 0.07 13.79
CA SER A 20 -0.81 1.53 13.94
C SER A 20 0.32 1.85 14.93
N ARG A 21 0.53 0.98 15.93
CA ARG A 21 1.63 1.11 16.89
C ARG A 21 2.96 0.60 16.35
N SER A 22 2.93 -0.47 15.55
CA SER A 22 4.11 -1.11 14.96
C SER A 22 3.88 -1.40 13.47
N PRO A 23 4.01 -0.39 12.59
CA PRO A 23 3.76 -0.56 11.16
C PRO A 23 4.81 -1.44 10.47
N VAL A 24 5.99 -1.59 11.07
CA VAL A 24 7.03 -2.54 10.62
C VAL A 24 6.54 -3.98 10.63
N SER A 25 5.56 -4.35 11.47
CA SER A 25 5.01 -5.70 11.51
C SER A 25 4.32 -6.12 10.19
N LEU A 26 4.02 -5.17 9.30
CA LEU A 26 3.53 -5.43 7.95
C LEU A 26 4.58 -6.14 7.06
N THR A 27 5.88 -5.90 7.27
CA THR A 27 6.92 -6.62 6.52
C THR A 27 7.03 -8.09 6.95
N SER A 28 6.50 -8.43 8.13
CA SER A 28 6.37 -9.81 8.60
C SER A 28 5.25 -10.58 7.88
N VAL A 29 4.38 -9.91 7.11
CA VAL A 29 3.38 -10.59 6.25
C VAL A 29 4.09 -11.32 5.12
N HIS A 30 5.00 -10.63 4.45
CA HIS A 30 5.67 -11.17 3.27
C HIS A 30 7.07 -10.53 3.13
N PRO A 31 8.13 -11.32 2.88
CA PRO A 31 9.50 -10.80 2.76
C PRO A 31 9.69 -9.85 1.56
N ALA A 32 8.78 -9.92 0.58
CA ALA A 32 8.75 -8.98 -0.56
C ALA A 32 8.22 -7.58 -0.22
N LEU A 33 7.54 -7.42 0.92
CA LEU A 33 6.99 -6.13 1.35
C LEU A 33 8.10 -5.33 2.01
N ALA A 34 8.42 -4.18 1.42
CA ALA A 34 9.27 -3.19 2.04
C ALA A 34 8.39 -2.05 2.59
N HIS A 35 8.45 -1.83 3.91
CA HIS A 35 7.78 -0.69 4.54
C HIS A 35 8.49 0.60 4.14
N MET A 36 7.76 1.52 3.53
CA MET A 36 8.29 2.82 3.06
C MET A 36 8.00 3.95 4.06
N GLY A 37 7.03 3.76 4.96
CA GLY A 37 6.62 4.75 5.96
C GLY A 37 5.12 5.05 5.88
N GLN A 38 4.73 6.25 6.28
CA GLN A 38 3.34 6.73 6.22
C GLN A 38 3.07 7.54 4.95
N VAL A 39 1.80 7.64 4.54
CA VAL A 39 1.41 8.42 3.36
C VAL A 39 1.16 9.88 3.75
N GLY A 40 2.16 10.73 3.50
CA GLY A 40 2.07 12.16 3.80
C GLY A 40 1.92 12.42 5.30
N GLU A 41 0.84 13.08 5.69
CA GLU A 41 0.50 13.40 7.09
C GLU A 41 -0.47 12.38 7.72
N LEU A 42 -0.87 11.35 6.97
CA LEU A 42 -1.80 10.32 7.45
C LEU A 42 -1.04 9.24 8.22
N ILE A 43 -0.95 9.41 9.54
CA ILE A 43 -0.31 8.42 10.44
C ILE A 43 -0.96 7.04 10.39
N ASP A 44 -2.26 7.00 10.07
CA ASP A 44 -3.06 5.80 10.01
C ASP A 44 -2.89 5.04 8.68
N VAL A 45 -2.32 5.70 7.67
CA VAL A 45 -2.08 5.09 6.35
C VAL A 45 -0.59 4.78 6.19
N GLN A 46 -0.29 3.50 6.08
CA GLN A 46 1.06 2.99 5.88
C GLN A 46 1.30 2.66 4.41
N LEU A 47 2.40 3.16 3.87
CA LEU A 47 2.87 2.87 2.53
C LEU A 47 3.86 1.72 2.56
N VAL A 48 3.60 0.71 1.75
CA VAL A 48 4.52 -0.39 1.47
C VAL A 48 4.82 -0.45 -0.01
N SER A 49 6.00 -0.95 -0.37
CA SER A 49 6.40 -1.19 -1.75
C SER A 49 6.73 -2.65 -1.96
N VAL A 50 6.37 -3.17 -3.12
CA VAL A 50 6.64 -4.55 -3.55
C VAL A 50 7.28 -4.49 -4.94
N PRO A 51 8.37 -5.24 -5.20
CA PRO A 51 8.93 -5.34 -6.54
C PRO A 51 7.89 -5.88 -7.52
N LYS A 52 7.71 -5.23 -8.67
CA LYS A 52 6.73 -5.66 -9.69
C LYS A 52 6.94 -7.10 -10.16
N SER A 53 8.20 -7.52 -10.22
CA SER A 53 8.59 -8.90 -10.57
C SER A 53 8.00 -9.94 -9.62
N GLN A 54 7.83 -9.59 -8.33
CA GLN A 54 7.19 -10.45 -7.35
C GLN A 54 5.69 -10.17 -7.28
N TRP A 55 5.27 -8.91 -7.37
CA TRP A 55 3.86 -8.51 -7.33
C TRP A 55 2.98 -9.26 -8.34
N ASN A 56 3.48 -9.55 -9.54
CA ASN A 56 2.70 -10.30 -10.53
C ASN A 56 2.39 -11.75 -10.08
N THR A 57 3.21 -12.32 -9.20
CA THR A 57 3.07 -13.69 -8.70
C THR A 57 2.45 -13.75 -7.30
N VAL A 58 2.87 -12.86 -6.40
CA VAL A 58 2.45 -12.87 -4.98
C VAL A 58 1.53 -11.70 -4.61
N GLY A 59 1.16 -10.84 -5.56
CA GLY A 59 0.35 -9.66 -5.26
C GLY A 59 -1.03 -10.01 -4.72
N ASP A 60 -1.68 -11.03 -5.30
CA ASP A 60 -2.97 -11.51 -4.82
C ASP A 60 -2.85 -12.13 -3.42
N ASP A 61 -1.81 -12.94 -3.18
CA ASP A 61 -1.52 -13.53 -1.87
C ASP A 61 -1.24 -12.47 -0.79
N ILE A 62 -0.49 -11.41 -1.14
CA ILE A 62 -0.23 -10.27 -0.27
C ILE A 62 -1.55 -9.56 0.08
N LEU A 63 -2.40 -9.29 -0.92
CA LEU A 63 -3.69 -8.63 -0.69
C LEU A 63 -4.61 -9.49 0.17
N ALA A 64 -4.66 -10.80 -0.11
CA ALA A 64 -5.43 -11.77 0.66
C ALA A 64 -4.93 -11.85 2.11
N SER A 65 -3.62 -11.91 2.32
CA SER A 65 -2.99 -11.92 3.64
C SER A 65 -3.24 -10.63 4.41
N LEU A 66 -3.12 -9.46 3.76
CA LEU A 66 -3.43 -8.17 4.38
C LEU A 66 -4.92 -8.07 4.74
N ARG A 67 -5.82 -8.53 3.87
CA ARG A 67 -7.27 -8.57 4.17
C ARG A 67 -7.62 -9.59 5.23
N SER A 68 -6.92 -10.71 5.32
CA SER A 68 -7.10 -11.67 6.41
C SER A 68 -6.79 -11.02 7.77
N ARG A 69 -5.84 -10.08 7.80
CA ARG A 69 -5.50 -9.25 8.97
C ARG A 69 -6.45 -8.08 9.23
N SER A 70 -7.65 -8.08 8.64
CA SER A 70 -8.69 -7.11 9.00
C SER A 70 -9.01 -7.14 10.50
N SER A 71 -8.96 -8.33 11.12
CA SER A 71 -9.15 -8.51 12.57
C SER A 71 -8.06 -7.87 13.43
N GLU A 72 -6.88 -7.61 12.87
CA GLU A 72 -5.78 -6.92 13.54
C GLU A 72 -5.80 -5.40 13.32
N GLY A 73 -6.82 -4.90 12.61
CA GLY A 73 -7.05 -3.48 12.36
C GLY A 73 -6.61 -2.99 10.98
N VAL A 74 -6.47 -3.86 9.99
CA VAL A 74 -6.39 -3.42 8.58
C VAL A 74 -7.79 -3.03 8.11
N VAL A 75 -8.02 -1.74 7.83
CA VAL A 75 -9.32 -1.22 7.39
C VAL A 75 -9.44 -1.29 5.87
N SER A 76 -8.39 -0.89 5.16
CA SER A 76 -8.40 -0.87 3.71
C SER A 76 -7.00 -1.09 3.14
N VAL A 77 -6.96 -1.67 1.94
CA VAL A 77 -5.72 -1.90 1.19
C VAL A 77 -5.94 -1.38 -0.21
N GLU A 78 -5.19 -0.35 -0.60
CA GLU A 78 -5.29 0.32 -1.88
C GLU A 78 -3.95 0.27 -2.62
N ILE A 79 -3.98 -0.25 -3.84
CA ILE A 79 -2.77 -0.29 -4.67
C ILE A 79 -2.58 1.11 -5.27
N GLN A 80 -1.47 1.75 -4.92
CA GLN A 80 -1.04 3.02 -5.50
C GLN A 80 -0.48 2.75 -6.90
N GLN A 81 -1.40 2.61 -7.85
CA GLN A 81 -1.06 2.72 -9.25
C GLN A 81 -0.90 4.20 -9.59
N PRO A 82 0.12 4.60 -10.37
CA PRO A 82 0.17 5.94 -10.92
C PRO A 82 -1.06 6.08 -11.82
N ARG A 83 -2.17 6.60 -11.28
CA ARG A 83 -3.27 7.10 -12.08
C ARG A 83 -2.64 8.20 -12.91
N GLN A 84 -2.35 7.87 -14.16
CA GLN A 84 -1.95 8.84 -15.16
C GLN A 84 -2.99 9.95 -15.04
N ARG A 85 -2.56 11.09 -14.50
CA ARG A 85 -3.39 12.28 -14.43
C ARG A 85 -3.62 12.59 -15.90
N VAL A 86 -4.77 12.19 -16.44
CA VAL A 86 -5.26 12.74 -17.69
C VAL A 86 -5.38 14.22 -17.41
N LYS A 87 -4.35 14.95 -17.82
CA LYS A 87 -4.43 16.37 -18.04
C LYS A 87 -5.55 16.49 -19.06
N ARG A 88 -6.77 16.78 -18.61
CA ARG A 88 -7.67 17.59 -19.43
C ARG A 88 -6.95 18.92 -19.59
N GLY A 89 -6.03 19.00 -20.56
CA GLY A 89 -5.96 20.20 -21.39
C GLY A 89 -7.26 20.20 -22.17
N GLY A 90 -7.99 21.29 -22.25
CA GLY A 90 -7.51 22.64 -22.54
C GLY A 90 -8.11 22.98 -23.90
N ASP A 91 -8.73 24.16 -24.00
CA ASP A 91 -9.62 24.64 -25.08
C ASP A 91 -10.98 23.91 -25.07
N GLU A 92 -12.15 24.56 -25.05
CA GLU A 92 -12.63 25.57 -26.00
C GLU A 92 -13.71 26.46 -25.32
N LEU A 93 -13.64 27.79 -25.56
CA LEU A 93 -14.71 28.78 -25.82
C LEU A 93 -14.22 30.22 -25.52
#